data_AF-A0A1V5PNC9-F1
#
_entry.id   AF-A0A1V5PNC9-F1
#
_cell.length_a   1.000
_cell.length_b   1.000
_cell.length_c   1.000
_cell.angle_alpha   90.00
_cell.angle_beta   90.00
_cell.angle_gamma   90.00
#
_symmetry.space_group_name_H-M   'P 1'
#
loop_
_entity.id
_entity.type
_entity.pdbx_description
1 polymer ?
#
loop_
_entity_poly.entity_id
_entity_poly.type
_entity_poly.pdbx_seq_one_letter_code
_entity_poly.pdbx_strand_id
1 'polypeptide(L)'
;MKVLQQVTDICKIVTEQGHITYFSGFTTRNIILKIPSKIYYILTTADLITLSQLFEHIDFPGKPDYNAELKLEDIIIRFKIVNLSPQKIDFSILRKESLKELFTVDTLYYDPQREIFLDPLECYYDFRKKKLIPVPDFEDSYKNSPHKILHGFFLLSHINFTLPEELAEKIEKIPFTIKDDYREELRQGLTEVLTSKNPFIALSYMDRFHIIEEIFSEPTPARSVPQNKDFHPEGNVYEHTIECFKYIKKPPISLALALLLHDTGKPSTATIKGKILSFRGHSGVGVKIARKALRRLGYENKIIENVAFLIRYHLLTHEFRNLTEEEKLKFMQEPMFHNLLKLYKADVLSCYGELSDYKKIISSYKKVVKHLE
;
A
#
# COMPACT_ATOMS: atom_id res chain seq x y z
N MET A 1 -7.12 21.45 -0.57
CA MET A 1 -8.32 22.32 -0.67
C MET A 1 -8.96 22.22 -2.05
N LYS A 2 -8.26 22.49 -3.16
CA LYS A 2 -8.83 22.41 -4.53
C LYS A 2 -9.49 21.06 -4.87
N VAL A 3 -8.83 19.95 -4.55
CA VAL A 3 -9.37 18.59 -4.82
C VAL A 3 -10.64 18.31 -4.02
N LEU A 4 -10.67 18.62 -2.72
CA LEU A 4 -11.85 18.37 -1.90
C LEU A 4 -13.05 19.20 -2.38
N GLN A 5 -12.81 20.45 -2.79
CA GLN A 5 -13.85 21.29 -3.39
C GLN A 5 -14.42 20.63 -4.65
N GLN A 6 -13.55 20.12 -5.54
CA GLN A 6 -13.99 19.43 -6.75
C GLN A 6 -14.89 18.22 -6.45
N VAL A 7 -14.57 17.42 -5.43
CA VAL A 7 -15.41 16.27 -5.03
C VAL A 7 -16.72 16.75 -4.39
N THR A 8 -16.70 17.84 -3.61
CA THR A 8 -17.91 18.47 -3.06
C THR A 8 -18.82 19.01 -4.16
N ASP A 9 -18.26 19.60 -5.23
CA ASP A 9 -19.03 20.11 -6.36
C ASP A 9 -19.76 18.97 -7.10
N ILE A 10 -19.10 17.80 -7.22
CA ILE A 10 -19.72 16.58 -7.76
C ILE A 10 -20.90 16.11 -6.89
N CYS A 11 -20.75 16.11 -5.56
CA CYS A 11 -21.88 15.84 -4.65
C CYS A 11 -23.03 16.83 -4.88
N LYS A 12 -22.72 18.12 -5.04
CA LYS A 12 -23.71 19.17 -5.27
C LYS A 12 -24.53 18.92 -6.53
N ILE A 13 -23.88 18.58 -7.65
CA ILE A 13 -24.56 18.27 -8.92
C ILE A 13 -25.61 17.15 -8.72
N VAL A 14 -25.23 16.08 -8.02
CA VAL A 14 -26.15 14.95 -7.76
C VAL A 14 -27.31 15.37 -6.84
N THR A 15 -27.03 16.18 -5.82
CA THR A 15 -28.07 16.63 -4.89
C THR A 15 -29.03 17.67 -5.48
N GLU A 16 -28.59 18.46 -6.45
CA GLU A 16 -29.46 19.40 -7.18
C GLU A 16 -30.54 18.65 -7.99
N GLN A 17 -30.33 17.36 -8.30
CA GLN A 17 -31.34 16.46 -8.86
C GLN A 17 -32.24 15.79 -7.81
N GLY A 18 -32.14 16.18 -6.53
CA GLY A 18 -32.97 15.65 -5.45
C GLY A 18 -32.47 14.34 -4.83
N HIS A 19 -31.21 13.96 -5.07
CA HIS A 19 -30.59 12.79 -4.46
C HIS A 19 -29.74 13.14 -3.24
N ILE A 20 -29.52 12.18 -2.35
CA ILE A 20 -28.62 12.37 -1.20
C ILE A 20 -27.21 11.94 -1.61
N THR A 21 -26.20 12.63 -1.10
CA THR A 21 -24.79 12.24 -1.23
C THR A 21 -24.04 12.42 0.09
N TYR A 22 -23.23 11.43 0.46
CA TYR A 22 -22.28 11.53 1.55
C TYR A 22 -20.92 11.03 1.13
N PHE A 23 -19.85 11.64 1.62
CA PHE A 23 -18.57 10.94 1.62
C PHE A 23 -18.66 9.75 2.58
N SER A 24 -18.01 8.65 2.24
CA SER A 24 -18.10 7.39 2.99
C SER A 24 -16.77 6.64 3.06
N GLY A 25 -16.70 5.64 3.94
CA GLY A 25 -15.54 4.75 4.03
C GLY A 25 -14.27 5.49 4.43
N PHE A 26 -13.15 5.07 3.85
CA PHE A 26 -11.87 5.72 4.10
C PHE A 26 -11.82 7.18 3.66
N THR A 27 -12.74 7.65 2.81
CA THR A 27 -12.78 9.05 2.36
C THR A 27 -13.07 9.98 3.52
N THR A 28 -14.16 9.69 4.25
CA THR A 28 -14.53 10.45 5.45
C THR A 28 -13.44 10.36 6.52
N ARG A 29 -12.94 9.14 6.76
CA ARG A 29 -11.83 8.90 7.70
C ARG A 29 -10.61 9.75 7.36
N ASN A 30 -10.19 9.77 6.09
CA ASN A 30 -9.02 10.50 5.64
C ASN A 30 -9.20 12.01 5.75
N ILE A 31 -10.42 12.53 5.56
CA ILE A 31 -10.73 13.95 5.79
C ILE A 31 -10.49 14.32 7.26
N ILE A 32 -11.03 13.54 8.20
CA ILE A 32 -10.85 13.76 9.65
C ILE A 32 -9.37 13.70 10.04
N LEU A 33 -8.65 12.71 9.50
CA LEU A 33 -7.24 12.45 9.81
C LEU A 33 -6.27 13.31 8.99
N LYS A 34 -6.79 14.16 8.09
CA LYS A 34 -6.03 15.02 7.16
C LYS A 34 -5.02 14.24 6.31
N ILE A 35 -5.44 13.06 5.85
CA ILE A 35 -4.67 12.20 4.95
C ILE A 35 -5.11 12.52 3.51
N PRO A 36 -4.19 12.87 2.61
CA PRO A 36 -4.53 13.08 1.21
C PRO A 36 -4.94 11.77 0.55
N SER A 37 -5.95 11.83 -0.32
CA SER A 37 -6.43 10.69 -1.12
C SER A 37 -6.43 11.06 -2.60
N LYS A 38 -6.27 10.05 -3.45
CA LYS A 38 -6.57 10.16 -4.89
C LYS A 38 -7.91 9.52 -5.26
N ILE A 39 -8.45 8.69 -4.38
CA ILE A 39 -9.72 8.00 -4.58
C ILE A 39 -10.69 8.48 -3.51
N TYR A 40 -11.91 8.78 -3.93
CA TYR A 40 -12.98 9.29 -3.08
C TYR A 40 -14.21 8.42 -3.26
N TYR A 41 -14.83 8.02 -2.16
CA TYR A 41 -16.06 7.24 -2.13
C TYR A 41 -17.22 8.15 -1.74
N ILE A 42 -18.26 8.15 -2.57
CA ILE A 42 -19.51 8.87 -2.36
C ILE A 42 -20.63 7.84 -2.25
N LEU A 43 -21.29 7.78 -1.10
CA LEU A 43 -22.57 7.09 -0.97
C LEU A 43 -23.67 7.99 -1.55
N THR A 44 -24.56 7.43 -2.38
CA THR A 44 -25.64 8.20 -3.00
C THR A 44 -26.93 7.40 -3.18
N THR A 45 -28.04 8.12 -3.33
CA THR A 45 -29.36 7.57 -3.71
C THR A 45 -29.66 7.70 -5.19
N ALA A 46 -28.77 8.35 -5.95
CA ALA A 46 -28.88 8.38 -7.40
C ALA A 46 -28.68 6.99 -7.97
N ASP A 47 -29.58 6.56 -8.85
CA ASP A 47 -29.45 5.31 -9.57
C ASP A 47 -28.46 5.42 -10.73
N LEU A 48 -28.18 4.28 -11.38
CA LEU A 48 -27.22 4.21 -12.48
C LEU A 48 -27.62 5.11 -13.66
N ILE A 49 -28.92 5.20 -13.92
CA ILE A 49 -29.47 6.01 -15.02
C ILE A 49 -29.21 7.48 -14.74
N THR A 50 -29.56 7.95 -13.54
CA THR A 50 -29.34 9.34 -13.12
C THR A 50 -27.86 9.69 -13.19
N LEU A 51 -26.99 8.83 -12.67
CA LEU A 51 -25.54 9.08 -12.73
C LEU A 51 -25.01 9.13 -14.17
N SER A 52 -25.53 8.29 -15.07
CA SER A 52 -25.13 8.31 -16.49
C SER A 52 -25.60 9.57 -17.23
N GLN A 53 -26.72 10.17 -16.82
CA GLN A 53 -27.24 11.42 -17.39
C GLN A 53 -26.45 12.64 -16.90
N LEU A 54 -25.93 12.58 -15.67
CA LEU A 54 -25.17 13.67 -15.06
C LEU A 54 -23.70 13.71 -15.51
N PHE A 55 -23.11 12.57 -15.84
CA PHE A 55 -21.68 12.45 -16.10
C PHE A 55 -21.39 11.66 -17.38
N GLU A 56 -20.87 12.33 -18.41
CA GLU A 56 -20.65 11.77 -19.76
C GLU A 56 -19.65 10.61 -19.82
N HIS A 57 -18.69 10.55 -18.90
CA HIS A 57 -17.61 9.55 -18.88
C HIS A 57 -17.58 8.74 -17.57
N ILE A 58 -18.77 8.41 -17.05
CA ILE A 58 -18.88 7.55 -15.88
C ILE A 58 -18.85 6.05 -16.28
N ASP A 59 -18.02 5.29 -15.59
CA ASP A 59 -17.86 3.84 -15.78
C ASP A 59 -18.75 3.07 -14.78
N PHE A 60 -19.25 1.90 -15.18
CA PHE A 60 -20.04 1.01 -14.33
C PHE A 60 -19.38 -0.38 -14.23
N PRO A 61 -18.38 -0.55 -13.35
CA PRO A 61 -17.48 -1.71 -13.42
C PRO A 61 -18.06 -3.00 -12.81
N GLY A 62 -19.29 -2.97 -12.28
CA GLY A 62 -19.93 -4.15 -11.67
C GLY A 62 -19.23 -4.65 -10.40
N LYS A 63 -18.56 -3.75 -9.68
CA LYS A 63 -17.78 -4.09 -8.48
C LYS A 63 -18.70 -4.27 -7.25
N PRO A 64 -18.33 -5.14 -6.28
CA PRO A 64 -19.12 -5.33 -5.08
C PRO A 64 -19.19 -4.10 -4.16
N ASP A 65 -18.11 -3.32 -4.04
CA ASP A 65 -18.03 -2.21 -3.08
C ASP A 65 -18.55 -0.85 -3.61
N TYR A 66 -18.66 -0.71 -4.94
CA TYR A 66 -19.11 0.52 -5.59
C TYR A 66 -19.73 0.21 -6.95
N ASN A 67 -20.70 1.03 -7.35
CA ASN A 67 -21.54 0.78 -8.51
C ASN A 67 -21.10 1.57 -9.75
N ALA A 68 -20.52 2.76 -9.54
CA ALA A 68 -20.05 3.62 -10.63
C ALA A 68 -18.72 4.30 -10.29
N GLU A 69 -17.94 4.64 -11.30
CA GLU A 69 -16.64 5.29 -11.17
C GLU A 69 -16.52 6.45 -12.15
N LEU A 70 -16.14 7.63 -11.66
CA LEU A 70 -15.85 8.80 -12.45
C LEU A 70 -14.36 9.12 -12.32
N LYS A 71 -13.64 9.04 -13.44
CA LYS A 71 -12.22 9.40 -13.51
C LYS A 71 -12.08 10.86 -13.92
N LEU A 72 -11.39 11.63 -13.09
CA LEU A 72 -10.97 13.00 -13.37
C LEU A 72 -9.44 13.01 -13.52
N GLU A 73 -8.84 14.11 -13.98
CA GLU A 73 -7.40 14.17 -14.33
C GLU A 73 -6.48 13.60 -13.23
N ASP A 74 -6.72 13.95 -11.96
CA ASP A 74 -5.85 13.58 -10.84
C ASP A 74 -6.51 12.66 -9.80
N ILE A 75 -7.83 12.45 -9.90
CA ILE A 75 -8.62 11.73 -8.89
C ILE A 75 -9.66 10.80 -9.48
N ILE A 76 -10.07 9.82 -8.69
CA ILE A 76 -11.12 8.87 -9.00
C ILE A 76 -12.23 9.02 -7.97
N ILE A 77 -13.47 9.15 -8.42
CA ILE A 77 -14.66 9.20 -7.56
C ILE A 77 -15.45 7.92 -7.78
N ARG A 78 -15.70 7.16 -6.71
CA ARG A 78 -16.46 5.91 -6.72
C ARG A 78 -17.79 6.12 -6.02
N PHE A 79 -18.87 5.88 -6.73
CA PHE A 79 -20.23 6.00 -6.21
C PHE A 79 -20.72 4.65 -5.70
N LYS A 80 -21.16 4.63 -4.44
CA LYS A 80 -21.87 3.52 -3.82
C LYS A 80 -23.36 3.87 -3.75
N ILE A 81 -24.15 3.22 -4.58
CA ILE A 81 -25.59 3.45 -4.68
C ILE A 81 -26.28 2.65 -3.60
N VAL A 82 -27.17 3.32 -2.85
CA VAL A 82 -27.99 2.71 -1.82
C VAL A 82 -29.45 3.06 -2.07
N ASN A 83 -30.32 2.09 -1.82
CA ASN A 83 -31.75 2.29 -1.93
C ASN A 83 -32.28 2.98 -0.66
N LEU A 84 -32.01 4.28 -0.52
CA LEU A 84 -32.67 5.12 0.48
C LEU A 84 -33.89 5.79 -0.17
N SER A 85 -34.93 6.05 0.64
CA SER A 85 -35.98 6.98 0.23
C SER A 85 -35.35 8.36 -0.08
N PRO A 86 -35.67 9.02 -1.21
CA PRO A 86 -34.96 10.21 -1.69
C PRO A 86 -34.94 11.41 -0.71
N GLN A 87 -35.80 11.42 0.32
CA GLN A 87 -36.09 12.64 1.09
C GLN A 87 -35.78 12.57 2.59
N LYS A 88 -35.29 11.45 3.13
CA LYS A 88 -34.95 11.36 4.56
C LYS A 88 -33.72 10.51 4.82
N ILE A 89 -32.84 11.02 5.68
CA ILE A 89 -31.71 10.28 6.22
C ILE A 89 -32.26 9.15 7.08
N ASP A 90 -32.29 7.94 6.51
CA ASP A 90 -32.54 6.75 7.29
C ASP A 90 -31.22 6.29 7.93
N PHE A 91 -31.01 6.69 9.19
CA PHE A 91 -29.86 6.24 9.98
C PHE A 91 -29.77 4.72 10.07
N SER A 92 -30.88 3.98 9.95
CA SER A 92 -30.85 2.51 9.95
C SER A 92 -30.17 1.96 8.70
N ILE A 93 -30.34 2.60 7.55
CA ILE A 93 -29.67 2.22 6.30
C ILE A 93 -28.18 2.57 6.37
N LEU A 94 -27.81 3.76 6.87
CA LEU A 94 -26.40 4.10 7.09
C LEU A 94 -25.74 3.12 8.05
N ARG A 95 -26.43 2.72 9.12
CA ARG A 95 -25.95 1.70 10.05
C ARG A 95 -25.77 0.34 9.35
N LYS A 96 -26.73 -0.11 8.55
CA LYS A 96 -26.63 -1.36 7.78
C LYS A 96 -25.45 -1.34 6.81
N GLU A 97 -25.21 -0.23 6.12
CA GLU A 97 -24.06 -0.08 5.22
C GLU A 97 -22.73 -0.03 5.96
N SER A 98 -22.71 0.57 7.15
CA SER A 98 -21.54 0.64 8.03
C SER A 98 -21.09 -0.74 8.50
N LEU A 99 -22.03 -1.65 8.73
CA LEU A 99 -21.74 -3.04 9.11
C LEU A 99 -21.09 -3.86 7.98
N LYS A 100 -20.91 -3.31 6.77
CA LYS A 100 -20.15 -3.96 5.67
C LYS A 100 -18.68 -3.53 5.63
N GLU A 101 -18.28 -2.60 6.48
CA GLU A 101 -16.88 -2.21 6.66
C GLU A 101 -16.20 -3.12 7.70
N LEU A 102 -14.87 -3.09 7.79
CA LEU A 102 -14.16 -3.90 8.78
C LEU A 102 -13.94 -3.17 10.10
N PHE A 103 -13.65 -1.87 10.04
CA PHE A 103 -13.31 -1.06 11.20
C PHE A 103 -14.28 0.08 11.37
N THR A 104 -14.64 0.38 12.62
CA THR A 104 -15.58 1.45 12.99
C THR A 104 -15.15 2.81 12.42
N VAL A 105 -13.84 3.08 12.35
CA VAL A 105 -13.30 4.33 11.80
C VAL A 105 -13.57 4.55 10.31
N ASP A 106 -13.96 3.51 9.57
CA ASP A 106 -14.38 3.63 8.17
C ASP A 106 -15.91 3.79 8.04
N THR A 107 -16.63 3.92 9.15
CA THR A 107 -18.11 3.97 9.16
C THR A 107 -18.70 5.37 9.33
N LEU A 108 -17.85 6.41 9.34
CA LEU A 108 -18.30 7.79 9.33
C LEU A 108 -18.74 8.22 7.93
N TYR A 109 -19.80 9.03 7.91
CA TYR A 109 -20.24 9.73 6.71
C TYR A 109 -20.06 11.22 6.91
N TYR A 110 -19.73 11.93 5.84
CA TYR A 110 -19.65 13.39 5.85
C TYR A 110 -20.59 13.98 4.81
N ASP A 111 -21.43 14.90 5.28
CA ASP A 111 -22.28 15.75 4.46
C ASP A 111 -21.52 17.05 4.15
N PRO A 112 -21.00 17.23 2.93
CA PRO A 112 -20.21 18.41 2.60
C PRO A 112 -21.05 19.68 2.45
N GLN A 113 -22.38 19.59 2.38
CA GLN A 113 -23.25 20.76 2.24
C GLN A 113 -23.62 21.36 3.60
N ARG A 114 -23.89 20.47 4.56
CA ARG A 114 -24.20 20.85 5.93
C ARG A 114 -22.95 20.95 6.79
N GLU A 115 -21.81 20.47 6.27
CA GLU A 115 -20.54 20.35 6.98
C GLU A 115 -20.64 19.54 8.28
N ILE A 116 -21.48 18.50 8.29
CA ILE A 116 -21.70 17.62 9.44
C ILE A 116 -21.17 16.21 9.19
N PHE A 117 -20.74 15.56 10.27
CA PHE A 117 -20.45 14.13 10.28
C PHE A 117 -21.64 13.36 10.83
N LEU A 118 -21.96 12.24 10.19
CA LEU A 118 -22.95 11.27 10.67
C LEU A 118 -22.19 10.04 11.16
N ASP A 119 -22.42 9.67 12.42
CA ASP A 119 -21.71 8.60 13.12
C ASP A 119 -22.66 7.47 13.57
N PRO A 120 -23.10 6.61 12.63
CA PRO A 120 -24.12 5.60 12.93
C PRO A 120 -23.65 4.48 13.88
N LEU A 121 -22.34 4.33 14.09
CA LEU A 121 -21.73 3.36 15.00
C LEU A 121 -20.98 3.99 16.18
N GLU A 122 -21.12 5.31 16.40
CA GLU A 122 -20.52 6.05 17.53
C GLU A 122 -18.98 5.90 17.64
N CYS A 123 -18.30 5.82 16.49
CA CYS A 123 -16.87 5.56 16.39
C CYS A 123 -15.97 6.78 16.67
N TYR A 124 -16.53 7.97 16.92
CA TYR A 124 -15.76 9.19 17.21
C TYR A 124 -14.70 8.99 18.32
N TYR A 125 -15.01 8.22 19.36
CA TYR A 125 -14.06 7.94 20.44
C TYR A 125 -12.88 7.06 20.00
N ASP A 126 -13.05 6.23 18.97
CA ASP A 126 -12.01 5.36 18.43
C ASP A 126 -10.93 6.17 17.72
N PHE A 127 -11.34 7.23 17.01
CA PHE A 127 -10.43 8.23 16.45
C PHE A 127 -9.60 8.93 17.53
N ARG A 128 -10.25 9.36 18.64
CA ARG A 128 -9.54 10.04 19.74
C ARG A 128 -8.54 9.11 20.42
N LYS A 129 -8.89 7.84 20.60
CA LYS A 129 -8.04 6.82 21.23
C LYS A 129 -7.01 6.21 20.27
N LYS A 130 -7.13 6.47 18.95
CA LYS A 130 -6.31 5.86 17.89
C LYS A 130 -6.31 4.32 17.98
N LYS A 131 -7.48 3.74 18.17
CA LYS A 131 -7.66 2.28 18.22
C LYS A 131 -8.39 1.82 16.97
N LEU A 132 -7.91 0.73 16.37
CA LEU A 132 -8.69 0.00 15.37
C LEU A 132 -9.68 -0.89 16.11
N ILE A 133 -10.94 -0.45 16.11
CA ILE A 133 -12.06 -1.21 16.65
C ILE A 133 -12.80 -1.86 15.48
N PRO A 134 -13.09 -3.16 15.54
CA PRO A 134 -13.78 -3.85 14.47
C PRO A 134 -15.28 -3.54 14.53
N VAL A 135 -15.99 -3.65 13.41
CA VAL A 135 -17.46 -3.65 13.44
C VAL A 135 -17.99 -4.89 14.19
N PRO A 136 -19.24 -4.87 14.71
CA PRO A 136 -19.81 -6.02 15.41
C PRO A 136 -19.74 -7.35 14.64
N ASP A 137 -20.06 -7.34 13.34
CA ASP A 137 -20.07 -8.53 12.47
C ASP A 137 -18.77 -8.64 11.64
N PHE A 138 -17.63 -8.48 12.30
CA PHE A 138 -16.31 -8.40 11.64
C PHE A 138 -16.01 -9.60 10.76
N GLU A 139 -16.25 -10.81 11.24
CA GLU A 139 -15.87 -12.04 10.52
C GLU A 139 -16.62 -12.17 9.19
N ASP A 140 -17.92 -11.90 9.18
CA ASP A 140 -18.74 -11.92 7.96
C ASP A 140 -18.33 -10.81 7.00
N SER A 141 -18.06 -9.61 7.53
CA SER A 141 -17.57 -8.47 6.74
C SER A 141 -16.21 -8.76 6.11
N TYR A 142 -15.32 -9.39 6.87
CA TYR A 142 -13.98 -9.79 6.43
C TYR A 142 -14.05 -10.86 5.34
N LYS A 143 -14.91 -11.88 5.47
CA LYS A 143 -15.12 -12.90 4.43
C LYS A 143 -15.67 -12.30 3.14
N ASN A 144 -16.51 -11.27 3.24
CA ASN A 144 -17.11 -10.63 2.07
C ASN A 144 -16.16 -9.68 1.32
N SER A 145 -15.41 -8.85 2.06
CA SER A 145 -14.49 -7.84 1.52
C SER A 145 -13.13 -7.87 2.23
N PRO A 146 -12.34 -8.96 2.09
CA PRO A 146 -11.11 -9.16 2.87
C PRO A 146 -10.03 -8.12 2.55
N HIS A 147 -9.99 -7.59 1.33
CA HIS A 147 -9.02 -6.58 0.90
C HIS A 147 -9.05 -5.30 1.76
N LYS A 148 -10.20 -4.97 2.39
CA LYS A 148 -10.34 -3.80 3.27
C LYS A 148 -9.44 -3.87 4.50
N ILE A 149 -8.90 -5.03 4.86
CA ILE A 149 -7.98 -5.17 5.99
C ILE A 149 -6.72 -4.33 5.81
N LEU A 150 -6.31 -4.10 4.55
CA LEU A 150 -5.17 -3.28 4.20
C LEU A 150 -5.35 -1.82 4.64
N HIS A 151 -6.58 -1.32 4.69
CA HIS A 151 -6.87 0.00 5.25
C HIS A 151 -6.50 0.07 6.73
N GLY A 152 -6.82 -0.98 7.51
CA GLY A 152 -6.40 -1.10 8.89
C GLY A 152 -4.88 -1.04 9.04
N PHE A 153 -4.16 -1.86 8.27
CA PHE A 153 -2.69 -1.87 8.31
C PHE A 153 -2.07 -0.54 7.88
N PHE A 154 -2.66 0.13 6.89
CA PHE A 154 -2.26 1.49 6.53
C PHE A 154 -2.40 2.44 7.72
N LEU A 155 -3.50 2.38 8.50
CA LEU A 155 -3.66 3.23 9.68
C LEU A 155 -2.64 2.93 10.78
N LEU A 156 -2.34 1.64 11.02
CA LEU A 156 -1.29 1.23 11.96
C LEU A 156 0.06 1.83 11.57
N SER A 157 0.41 1.76 10.29
CA SER A 157 1.73 2.17 9.78
C SER A 157 1.85 3.65 9.42
N HIS A 158 0.75 4.35 9.14
CA HIS A 158 0.75 5.75 8.69
C HIS A 158 0.50 6.77 9.81
N ILE A 159 -0.34 6.43 10.79
CA ILE A 159 -0.81 7.39 11.82
C ILE A 159 -0.83 6.81 13.23
N ASN A 160 -0.13 5.70 13.46
CA ASN A 160 0.07 5.06 14.76
C ASN A 160 -1.25 4.73 15.46
N PHE A 161 -2.23 4.25 14.69
CA PHE A 161 -3.32 3.50 15.30
C PHE A 161 -2.78 2.22 15.93
N THR A 162 -3.51 1.68 16.89
CA THR A 162 -3.16 0.44 17.58
C THR A 162 -4.21 -0.63 17.32
N LEU A 163 -3.75 -1.86 17.13
CA LEU A 163 -4.59 -3.04 17.02
C LEU A 163 -4.56 -3.79 18.36
N PRO A 164 -5.69 -3.94 19.09
CA PRO A 164 -5.73 -4.75 20.30
C PRO A 164 -5.31 -6.20 20.02
N GLU A 165 -4.55 -6.81 20.93
CA GLU A 165 -4.01 -8.17 20.72
C GLU A 165 -5.12 -9.22 20.58
N GLU A 166 -6.19 -9.12 21.36
CA GLU A 166 -7.37 -9.99 21.23
C GLU A 166 -8.01 -9.96 19.83
N LEU A 167 -7.95 -8.80 19.15
CA LEU A 167 -8.43 -8.68 17.77
C LEU A 167 -7.40 -9.22 16.78
N ALA A 168 -6.10 -9.02 17.04
CA ALA A 168 -5.04 -9.61 16.23
C ALA A 168 -5.15 -11.14 16.20
N GLU A 169 -5.33 -11.78 17.36
CA GLU A 169 -5.54 -13.23 17.47
C GLU A 169 -6.80 -13.72 16.74
N LYS A 170 -7.87 -12.91 16.70
CA LYS A 170 -9.07 -13.24 15.94
C LYS A 170 -8.83 -13.17 14.44
N ILE A 171 -8.18 -12.11 13.97
CA ILE A 171 -7.83 -11.93 12.55
C ILE A 171 -6.92 -13.07 12.07
N GLU A 172 -5.93 -13.44 12.88
CA GLU A 172 -4.97 -14.52 12.60
C GLU A 172 -5.66 -15.87 12.34
N LYS A 173 -6.81 -16.12 12.98
CA LYS A 173 -7.58 -17.37 12.83
C LYS A 173 -8.48 -17.38 11.60
N ILE A 174 -8.72 -16.25 10.94
CA ILE A 174 -9.59 -16.16 9.78
C ILE A 174 -8.73 -16.22 8.51
N PRO A 175 -8.88 -17.27 7.67
CA PRO A 175 -8.11 -17.37 6.44
C PRO A 175 -8.31 -16.15 5.57
N PHE A 176 -7.21 -15.57 5.10
CA PHE A 176 -7.26 -14.51 4.11
C PHE A 176 -7.35 -15.15 2.73
N THR A 177 -8.45 -14.92 2.02
CA THR A 177 -8.66 -15.45 0.67
C THR A 177 -9.13 -14.33 -0.24
N ILE A 178 -8.46 -14.19 -1.38
CA ILE A 178 -8.76 -13.13 -2.34
C ILE A 178 -9.59 -13.69 -3.49
N LYS A 179 -10.63 -12.95 -3.85
CA LYS A 179 -11.32 -13.11 -5.13
C LYS A 179 -10.62 -12.27 -6.20
N ASP A 180 -10.55 -12.78 -7.42
CA ASP A 180 -9.86 -12.10 -8.54
C ASP A 180 -10.37 -10.68 -8.80
N ASP A 181 -11.64 -10.40 -8.50
CA ASP A 181 -12.27 -9.09 -8.69
C ASP A 181 -11.68 -7.96 -7.83
N TYR A 182 -10.87 -8.26 -6.81
CA TYR A 182 -10.28 -7.24 -5.92
C TYR A 182 -8.82 -6.88 -6.23
N ARG A 183 -8.30 -7.28 -7.40
CA ARG A 183 -6.89 -7.05 -7.76
C ARG A 183 -6.46 -5.58 -7.65
N GLU A 184 -7.31 -4.65 -8.07
CA GLU A 184 -6.98 -3.22 -8.05
C GLU A 184 -6.95 -2.66 -6.63
N GLU A 185 -7.95 -3.00 -5.83
CA GLU A 185 -8.12 -2.62 -4.43
C GLU A 185 -6.96 -3.16 -3.58
N LEU A 186 -6.52 -4.39 -3.86
CA LEU A 186 -5.33 -4.98 -3.23
C LEU A 186 -4.05 -4.26 -3.62
N ARG A 187 -3.85 -3.97 -4.92
CA ARG A 187 -2.71 -3.19 -5.38
C ARG A 187 -2.68 -1.81 -4.71
N GLN A 188 -3.84 -1.16 -4.60
CA GLN A 188 -3.97 0.14 -3.94
C GLN A 188 -3.64 0.04 -2.44
N GLY A 189 -4.30 -0.86 -1.71
CA GLY A 189 -4.06 -1.05 -0.28
C GLY A 189 -2.61 -1.45 0.03
N LEU A 190 -2.03 -2.32 -0.79
CA LEU A 190 -0.61 -2.69 -0.68
C LEU A 190 0.30 -1.48 -0.93
N THR A 191 -0.01 -0.66 -1.94
CA THR A 191 0.73 0.58 -2.22
C THR A 191 0.68 1.54 -1.03
N GLU A 192 -0.50 1.74 -0.44
CA GLU A 192 -0.68 2.62 0.73
C GLU A 192 0.12 2.10 1.94
N VAL A 193 0.04 0.80 2.22
CA VAL A 193 0.82 0.14 3.28
C VAL A 193 2.33 0.31 3.06
N LEU A 194 2.82 -0.02 1.87
CA LEU A 194 4.25 0.00 1.56
C LEU A 194 4.84 1.42 1.53
N THR A 195 4.04 2.42 1.19
CA THR A 195 4.47 3.84 1.15
C THR A 195 4.13 4.63 2.42
N SER A 196 3.60 3.95 3.44
CA SER A 196 3.23 4.53 4.72
C SER A 196 4.42 5.09 5.52
N LYS A 197 4.16 5.71 6.67
CA LYS A 197 5.23 6.30 7.51
C LYS A 197 6.17 5.25 8.06
N ASN A 198 5.64 4.09 8.45
CA ASN A 198 6.38 2.98 9.00
C ASN A 198 5.85 1.64 8.45
N PRO A 199 6.17 1.31 7.19
CA PRO A 199 5.67 0.10 6.52
C PRO A 199 6.01 -1.19 7.27
N PHE A 200 7.12 -1.22 8.02
CA PHE A 200 7.51 -2.35 8.86
C PHE A 200 6.37 -2.83 9.76
N ILE A 201 5.66 -1.93 10.45
CA ILE A 201 4.56 -2.30 11.37
C ILE A 201 3.47 -3.08 10.63
N ALA A 202 3.04 -2.55 9.49
CA ALA A 202 1.99 -3.18 8.69
C ALA A 202 2.46 -4.53 8.12
N LEU A 203 3.68 -4.59 7.58
CA LEU A 203 4.25 -5.82 7.05
C LEU A 203 4.38 -6.90 8.11
N SER A 204 4.75 -6.56 9.36
CA SER A 204 4.79 -7.54 10.46
C SER A 204 3.41 -8.14 10.76
N TYR A 205 2.34 -7.34 10.75
CA TYR A 205 0.98 -7.87 10.91
C TYR A 205 0.54 -8.70 9.69
N MET A 206 0.82 -8.22 8.47
CA MET A 206 0.50 -8.97 7.26
C MET A 206 1.25 -10.30 7.17
N ASP A 207 2.47 -10.36 7.70
CA ASP A 207 3.27 -11.57 7.81
C ASP A 207 2.67 -12.54 8.83
N ARG A 208 2.39 -12.05 10.04
CA ARG A 208 1.75 -12.82 11.12
C ARG A 208 0.41 -13.44 10.68
N PHE A 209 -0.36 -12.71 9.88
CA PHE A 209 -1.68 -13.17 9.42
C PHE A 209 -1.62 -13.88 8.05
N HIS A 210 -0.44 -14.17 7.51
CA HIS A 210 -0.24 -14.81 6.21
C HIS A 210 -0.84 -14.06 5.00
N ILE A 211 -1.18 -12.78 5.17
CA ILE A 211 -1.82 -11.95 4.14
C ILE A 211 -0.85 -11.58 3.02
N ILE A 212 0.40 -11.29 3.37
CA ILE A 212 1.39 -10.87 2.37
C ILE A 212 1.70 -11.99 1.36
N GLU A 213 1.71 -13.24 1.80
CA GLU A 213 1.93 -14.41 0.94
C GLU A 213 0.81 -14.60 -0.07
N GLU A 214 -0.44 -14.40 0.34
CA GLU A 214 -1.61 -14.50 -0.54
C GLU A 214 -1.65 -13.38 -1.60
N ILE A 215 -1.24 -12.16 -1.25
CA ILE A 215 -1.18 -11.04 -2.20
C ILE A 215 0.06 -11.16 -3.11
N PHE A 216 1.20 -11.50 -2.49
CA PHE A 216 2.54 -11.35 -3.04
C PHE A 216 3.42 -12.52 -2.60
N SER A 217 3.21 -13.68 -3.22
CA SER A 217 3.86 -14.94 -2.87
C SER A 217 5.32 -15.06 -3.32
N GLU A 218 5.79 -14.16 -4.18
CA GLU A 218 7.14 -14.24 -4.76
C GLU A 218 8.30 -14.18 -3.74
N PRO A 219 8.18 -13.48 -2.60
CA PRO A 219 9.16 -13.55 -1.52
C PRO A 219 9.08 -14.81 -0.66
N THR A 220 7.96 -15.54 -0.65
CA THR A 220 7.76 -16.71 0.25
C THR A 220 8.87 -17.77 0.17
N PRO A 221 9.38 -18.17 -1.00
CA PRO A 221 10.47 -19.16 -1.08
C PRO A 221 11.73 -18.75 -0.31
N ALA A 222 11.96 -17.45 -0.10
CA ALA A 222 13.09 -16.92 0.65
C ALA A 222 13.10 -17.32 2.13
N ARG A 223 11.95 -17.71 2.71
CA ARG A 223 11.87 -18.25 4.08
C ARG A 223 12.70 -19.51 4.28
N SER A 224 12.84 -20.32 3.21
CA SER A 224 13.59 -21.58 3.24
C SER A 224 15.10 -21.42 3.03
N VAL A 225 15.57 -20.21 2.75
CA VAL A 225 16.98 -19.94 2.43
C VAL A 225 17.70 -19.40 3.66
N PRO A 226 18.56 -20.19 4.32
CA PRO A 226 19.31 -19.71 5.47
C PRO A 226 20.34 -18.64 5.05
N GLN A 227 20.59 -17.69 5.94
CA GLN A 227 21.73 -16.77 5.84
C GLN A 227 22.79 -17.14 6.89
N ASN A 228 24.02 -16.67 6.70
CA ASN A 228 25.06 -16.85 7.71
C ASN A 228 24.76 -15.95 8.92
N LYS A 229 24.50 -16.56 10.08
CA LYS A 229 24.14 -15.87 11.33
C LYS A 229 25.17 -14.85 11.81
N ASP A 230 26.45 -15.00 11.45
CA ASP A 230 27.49 -14.03 11.80
C ASP A 230 27.29 -12.67 11.14
N PHE A 231 26.62 -12.65 9.98
CA PHE A 231 26.31 -11.44 9.23
C PHE A 231 24.82 -11.10 9.28
N HIS A 232 23.97 -12.12 9.36
CA HIS A 232 22.51 -12.04 9.29
C HIS A 232 21.87 -12.61 10.58
N PRO A 233 21.98 -11.89 11.72
CA PRO A 233 21.39 -12.34 12.98
C PRO A 233 19.86 -12.40 12.93
N GLU A 234 19.24 -11.67 12.02
CA GLU A 234 17.80 -11.60 11.82
C GLU A 234 17.18 -12.88 11.28
N GLY A 235 17.98 -13.73 10.63
CA GLY A 235 17.60 -15.09 10.28
C GLY A 235 17.71 -15.40 8.78
N ASN A 236 16.61 -15.78 8.15
CA ASN A 236 16.56 -16.18 6.75
C ASN A 236 16.42 -14.97 5.80
N VAL A 237 16.50 -15.22 4.48
CA VAL A 237 16.42 -14.16 3.46
C VAL A 237 15.10 -13.36 3.51
N TYR A 238 13.99 -14.01 3.87
CA TYR A 238 12.70 -13.32 4.01
C TYR A 238 12.68 -12.42 5.25
N GLU A 239 13.16 -12.90 6.39
CA GLU A 239 13.25 -12.11 7.63
C GLU A 239 14.13 -10.88 7.43
N HIS A 240 15.28 -11.02 6.76
CA HIS A 240 16.12 -9.91 6.30
C HIS A 240 15.36 -8.88 5.46
N THR A 241 14.58 -9.36 4.50
CA THR A 241 13.79 -8.49 3.62
C THR A 241 12.78 -7.65 4.41
N ILE A 242 12.10 -8.24 5.40
CA ILE A 242 11.16 -7.51 6.26
C ILE A 242 11.91 -6.54 7.20
N GLU A 243 13.03 -6.96 7.79
CA GLU A 243 13.86 -6.12 8.67
C GLU A 243 14.39 -4.87 7.98
N CYS A 244 14.72 -4.93 6.69
CA CYS A 244 15.12 -3.76 5.90
C CYS A 244 14.14 -2.59 6.02
N PHE A 245 12.83 -2.85 6.17
CA PHE A 245 11.81 -1.82 6.29
C PHE A 245 11.89 -1.02 7.60
N LYS A 246 12.60 -1.49 8.64
CA LYS A 246 12.85 -0.70 9.86
C LYS A 246 13.65 0.58 9.57
N TYR A 247 14.51 0.53 8.56
CA TYR A 247 15.47 1.59 8.21
C TYR A 247 14.96 2.56 7.13
N ILE A 248 13.72 2.37 6.67
CA ILE A 248 13.09 3.17 5.62
C ILE A 248 11.82 3.80 6.15
N LYS A 249 11.62 5.09 5.84
CA LYS A 249 10.43 5.86 6.20
C LYS A 249 9.83 6.49 4.96
N LYS A 250 8.51 6.34 4.77
CA LYS A 250 7.77 6.87 3.60
C LYS A 250 8.48 6.62 2.26
N PRO A 251 8.88 5.37 1.93
CA PRO A 251 9.54 5.12 0.66
C PRO A 251 8.59 5.43 -0.51
N PRO A 252 9.10 5.93 -1.65
CA PRO A 252 8.33 5.88 -2.88
C PRO A 252 8.05 4.42 -3.25
N ILE A 253 6.94 4.18 -3.95
CA ILE A 253 6.47 2.81 -4.24
C ILE A 253 7.53 1.94 -4.94
N SER A 254 8.29 2.49 -5.90
CA SER A 254 9.36 1.73 -6.57
C SER A 254 10.46 1.28 -5.61
N LEU A 255 10.81 2.09 -4.59
CA LEU A 255 11.80 1.68 -3.58
C LEU A 255 11.23 0.60 -2.67
N ALA A 256 9.98 0.74 -2.22
CA ALA A 256 9.35 -0.23 -1.33
C ALA A 256 9.19 -1.60 -2.00
N LEU A 257 8.71 -1.63 -3.24
CA LEU A 257 8.58 -2.87 -4.02
C LEU A 257 9.95 -3.50 -4.32
N ALA A 258 10.96 -2.69 -4.66
CA ALA A 258 12.31 -3.20 -4.85
C ALA A 258 12.88 -3.79 -3.56
N LEU A 259 12.67 -3.15 -2.41
CA LEU A 259 13.12 -3.67 -1.12
C LEU A 259 12.46 -5.02 -0.80
N LEU A 260 11.15 -5.17 -1.07
CA LEU A 260 10.44 -6.43 -0.86
C LEU A 260 10.88 -7.56 -1.81
N LEU A 261 11.51 -7.21 -2.94
CA LEU A 261 11.80 -8.15 -4.03
C LEU A 261 13.30 -8.38 -4.31
N HIS A 262 14.20 -7.57 -3.74
CA HIS A 262 15.61 -7.51 -4.16
C HIS A 262 16.31 -8.87 -4.13
N ASP A 263 15.96 -9.69 -3.15
CA ASP A 263 16.57 -10.99 -2.88
C ASP A 263 15.73 -12.21 -3.32
N THR A 264 14.61 -11.98 -4.01
CA THR A 264 13.72 -13.08 -4.48
C THR A 264 14.39 -14.05 -5.44
N GLY A 265 15.53 -13.68 -6.04
CA GLY A 265 16.33 -14.58 -6.87
C GLY A 265 17.19 -15.57 -6.08
N LYS A 266 17.48 -15.33 -4.79
CA LYS A 266 18.37 -16.16 -3.96
C LYS A 266 17.91 -17.63 -3.91
N PRO A 267 16.62 -17.96 -3.66
CA PRO A 267 16.15 -19.36 -3.62
C PRO A 267 16.52 -20.17 -4.86
N SER A 268 16.26 -19.61 -6.05
CA SER A 268 16.51 -20.28 -7.34
C SER A 268 17.98 -20.33 -7.77
N THR A 269 18.86 -19.58 -7.10
CA THR A 269 20.29 -19.46 -7.46
C THR A 269 21.22 -19.93 -6.35
N ALA A 270 20.64 -20.49 -5.28
CA ALA A 270 21.36 -21.07 -4.17
C ALA A 270 22.23 -22.23 -4.66
N THR A 271 23.54 -22.12 -4.47
CA THR A 271 24.51 -23.16 -4.79
C THR A 271 25.39 -23.41 -3.58
N ILE A 272 25.58 -24.68 -3.24
CA ILE A 272 26.41 -25.10 -2.11
C ILE A 272 27.69 -25.71 -2.68
N LYS A 273 28.85 -25.13 -2.32
CA LYS A 273 30.17 -25.69 -2.59
C LYS A 273 30.90 -25.89 -1.27
N GLY A 274 30.98 -27.14 -0.82
CA GLY A 274 31.47 -27.46 0.52
C GLY A 274 30.57 -26.85 1.59
N LYS A 275 31.13 -25.97 2.44
CA LYS A 275 30.38 -25.23 3.47
C LYS A 275 29.91 -23.84 3.01
N ILE A 276 30.20 -23.44 1.77
CA ILE A 276 29.91 -22.10 1.27
C ILE A 276 28.61 -22.12 0.47
N LEU A 277 27.61 -21.38 0.95
CA LEU A 277 26.38 -21.06 0.24
C LEU A 277 26.59 -19.79 -0.59
N SER A 278 26.27 -19.82 -1.88
CA SER A 278 26.40 -18.66 -2.77
C SER A 278 25.19 -18.47 -3.68
N PHE A 279 24.92 -17.21 -4.06
CA PHE A 279 23.74 -16.81 -4.83
C PHE A 279 24.14 -16.06 -6.11
N ARG A 280 25.02 -16.64 -6.92
CA ARG A 280 25.55 -15.95 -8.12
C ARG A 280 24.42 -15.69 -9.11
N GLY A 281 24.31 -14.44 -9.57
CA GLY A 281 23.31 -14.02 -10.56
C GLY A 281 21.90 -13.82 -10.02
N HIS A 282 21.68 -13.88 -8.69
CA HIS A 282 20.35 -13.75 -8.10
C HIS A 282 19.66 -12.42 -8.45
N SER A 283 20.40 -11.31 -8.56
CA SER A 283 19.82 -10.01 -8.94
C SER A 283 19.14 -10.06 -10.30
N GLY A 284 19.74 -10.73 -11.29
CA GLY A 284 19.15 -10.92 -12.62
C GLY A 284 17.90 -11.79 -12.61
N VAL A 285 17.87 -12.82 -11.76
CA VAL A 285 16.67 -13.67 -11.59
C VAL A 285 15.57 -12.91 -10.84
N GLY A 286 15.92 -12.18 -9.79
CA GLY A 286 15.01 -11.32 -9.02
C GLY A 286 14.32 -10.28 -9.90
N VAL A 287 15.04 -9.67 -10.85
CA VAL A 287 14.43 -8.78 -11.85
C VAL A 287 13.33 -9.46 -12.67
N LYS A 288 13.56 -10.71 -13.11
CA LYS A 288 12.55 -11.47 -13.89
C LYS A 288 11.32 -11.78 -13.04
N ILE A 289 11.54 -12.20 -11.80
CA ILE A 289 10.48 -12.48 -10.82
C ILE A 289 9.66 -11.21 -10.56
N ALA A 290 10.33 -10.10 -10.24
CA ALA A 290 9.70 -8.81 -9.97
C ALA A 290 8.86 -8.31 -11.15
N ARG A 291 9.39 -8.35 -12.38
CA ARG A 291 8.62 -7.93 -13.57
C ARG A 291 7.35 -8.76 -13.75
N LYS A 292 7.41 -10.07 -13.53
CA LYS A 292 6.23 -10.96 -13.64
C LYS A 292 5.22 -10.63 -12.55
N ALA A 293 5.67 -10.53 -11.30
CA ALA A 293 4.85 -10.25 -10.13
C ALA A 293 4.11 -8.91 -10.23
N LEU A 294 4.84 -7.85 -10.58
CA LEU A 294 4.28 -6.50 -10.64
C LEU A 294 3.33 -6.30 -11.84
N ARG A 295 3.58 -6.98 -12.97
CA ARG A 295 2.61 -7.03 -14.08
C ARG A 295 1.33 -7.76 -13.67
N ARG A 296 1.45 -8.90 -12.98
CA ARG A 296 0.30 -9.65 -12.43
C ARG A 296 -0.54 -8.76 -11.52
N LEU A 297 0.09 -7.97 -10.66
CA LEU A 297 -0.60 -7.04 -9.76
C LEU A 297 -1.12 -5.76 -10.45
N GLY A 298 -0.79 -5.51 -11.72
CA GLY A 298 -1.28 -4.33 -12.45
C GLY A 298 -0.56 -3.02 -12.10
N TYR A 299 0.72 -3.06 -11.71
CA TYR A 299 1.54 -1.85 -11.61
C TYR A 299 1.92 -1.32 -13.00
N GLU A 300 2.08 0.00 -13.11
CA GLU A 300 2.47 0.65 -14.36
C GLU A 300 3.89 0.26 -14.79
N ASN A 301 4.13 0.23 -16.11
CA ASN A 301 5.43 -0.18 -16.67
C ASN A 301 6.59 0.69 -16.16
N LYS A 302 6.35 2.00 -15.96
CA LYS A 302 7.36 2.90 -15.38
C LYS A 302 7.79 2.48 -13.97
N ILE A 303 6.83 2.09 -13.11
CA ILE A 303 7.12 1.59 -11.76
C ILE A 303 7.89 0.27 -11.86
N ILE A 304 7.46 -0.63 -12.75
CA ILE A 304 8.09 -1.94 -12.96
C ILE A 304 9.56 -1.80 -13.36
N GLU A 305 9.86 -0.92 -14.31
CA GLU A 305 11.23 -0.71 -14.79
C GLU A 305 12.12 -0.02 -13.75
N ASN A 306 11.55 0.93 -12.99
CA ASN A 306 12.24 1.51 -11.83
C ASN A 306 12.59 0.45 -10.77
N VAL A 307 11.67 -0.47 -10.47
CA VAL A 307 11.91 -1.58 -9.54
C VAL A 307 12.97 -2.53 -10.11
N ALA A 308 12.89 -2.87 -11.39
CA ALA A 308 13.87 -3.73 -12.05
C ALA A 308 15.29 -3.14 -11.98
N PHE A 309 15.44 -1.83 -12.21
CA PHE A 309 16.73 -1.15 -12.03
C PHE A 309 17.25 -1.29 -10.60
N LEU A 310 16.42 -0.99 -9.60
CA LEU A 310 16.82 -1.06 -8.20
C LEU A 310 17.26 -2.48 -7.79
N ILE A 311 16.51 -3.51 -8.20
CA ILE A 311 16.84 -4.91 -7.92
C ILE A 311 18.10 -5.33 -8.68
N ARG A 312 18.29 -4.90 -9.93
CA ARG A 312 19.47 -5.27 -10.72
C ARG A 312 20.77 -4.85 -10.03
N TYR A 313 20.78 -3.66 -9.44
CA TYR A 313 21.99 -3.00 -8.94
C TYR A 313 22.06 -2.91 -7.41
N HIS A 314 21.20 -3.63 -6.66
CA HIS A 314 21.13 -3.52 -5.20
C HIS A 314 22.44 -3.87 -4.49
N LEU A 315 23.28 -4.74 -5.07
CA LEU A 315 24.65 -5.02 -4.63
C LEU A 315 25.61 -3.88 -5.05
N LEU A 316 25.28 -2.65 -4.67
CA LEU A 316 25.86 -1.43 -5.21
C LEU A 316 27.39 -1.41 -5.18
N THR A 317 27.99 -1.88 -4.09
CA THR A 317 29.45 -1.89 -3.94
C THR A 317 30.16 -2.82 -4.90
N HIS A 318 29.56 -3.96 -5.24
CA HIS A 318 30.10 -4.88 -6.23
C HIS A 318 30.09 -4.24 -7.63
N GLU A 319 29.02 -3.54 -7.96
CA GLU A 319 28.88 -2.84 -9.24
C GLU A 319 29.92 -1.70 -9.33
N PHE A 320 30.02 -0.88 -8.29
CA PHE A 320 30.94 0.27 -8.25
C PHE A 320 32.42 -0.10 -8.37
N ARG A 321 32.84 -1.23 -7.81
CA ARG A 321 34.26 -1.66 -7.86
C ARG A 321 34.74 -1.98 -9.28
N ASN A 322 33.82 -2.34 -10.17
CA ASN A 322 34.15 -2.77 -11.53
C ASN A 322 34.08 -1.66 -12.57
N LEU A 323 33.62 -0.46 -12.20
CA LEU A 323 33.43 0.67 -13.11
C LEU A 323 34.62 1.64 -13.07
N THR A 324 34.92 2.24 -14.23
CA THR A 324 35.80 3.41 -14.34
C THR A 324 35.17 4.64 -13.68
N GLU A 325 35.96 5.69 -13.42
CA GLU A 325 35.42 6.93 -12.83
C GLU A 325 34.38 7.63 -13.71
N GLU A 326 34.53 7.57 -15.05
CA GLU A 326 33.56 8.11 -15.99
C GLU A 326 32.23 7.33 -15.97
N GLU A 327 32.31 6.00 -15.94
CA GLU A 327 31.13 5.14 -15.84
C GLU A 327 30.41 5.32 -14.49
N LYS A 328 31.16 5.48 -13.39
CA LYS A 328 30.58 5.82 -12.08
C LYS A 328 29.82 7.13 -12.14
N LEU A 329 30.37 8.16 -12.80
CA LEU A 329 29.72 9.46 -12.95
C LEU A 329 28.41 9.33 -13.73
N LYS A 330 28.41 8.63 -14.86
CA LYS A 330 27.20 8.36 -15.65
C LYS A 330 26.17 7.57 -14.84
N PHE A 331 26.61 6.55 -14.12
CA PHE A 331 25.73 5.73 -13.30
C PHE A 331 25.09 6.51 -12.13
N MET A 332 25.83 7.46 -11.55
CA MET A 332 25.29 8.37 -10.52
C MET A 332 24.21 9.32 -11.04
N GLN A 333 24.15 9.56 -12.35
CA GLN A 333 23.13 10.41 -12.99
C GLN A 333 21.82 9.65 -13.29
N GLU A 334 21.79 8.33 -13.10
CA GLU A 334 20.57 7.54 -13.30
C GLU A 334 19.44 8.04 -12.38
N PRO A 335 18.20 8.21 -12.89
CA PRO A 335 17.10 8.80 -12.12
C PRO A 335 16.80 8.09 -10.79
N MET A 336 17.04 6.78 -10.74
CA MET A 336 16.77 5.94 -9.56
C MET A 336 17.98 5.79 -8.63
N PHE A 337 19.13 6.39 -8.93
CA PHE A 337 20.36 6.24 -8.16
C PHE A 337 20.22 6.66 -6.69
N HIS A 338 19.52 7.77 -6.43
CA HIS A 338 19.26 8.20 -5.05
C HIS A 338 18.44 7.17 -4.25
N ASN A 339 17.46 6.53 -4.89
CA ASN A 339 16.68 5.46 -4.27
C ASN A 339 17.49 4.18 -4.12
N LEU A 340 18.41 3.90 -5.04
CA LEU A 340 19.35 2.78 -4.94
C LEU A 340 20.26 2.92 -3.72
N LEU A 341 20.75 4.13 -3.43
CA LEU A 341 21.51 4.40 -2.20
C LEU A 341 20.69 4.13 -0.94
N LYS A 342 19.39 4.48 -0.94
CA LYS A 342 18.50 4.19 0.20
C LYS A 342 18.27 2.69 0.38
N LEU A 343 18.04 1.97 -0.71
CA LEU A 343 17.89 0.51 -0.71
C LEU A 343 19.16 -0.13 -0.12
N TYR A 344 20.33 0.19 -0.69
CA TYR A 344 21.61 -0.34 -0.24
C TYR A 344 21.89 -0.01 1.24
N LYS A 345 21.57 1.21 1.69
CA LYS A 345 21.70 1.57 3.11
C LYS A 345 20.82 0.72 4.01
N ALA A 346 19.56 0.47 3.61
CA ALA A 346 18.63 -0.32 4.41
C ALA A 346 19.08 -1.78 4.51
N ASP A 347 19.52 -2.35 3.40
CA ASP A 347 20.07 -3.71 3.27
C ASP A 347 21.33 -3.92 4.13
N VAL A 348 22.25 -2.94 4.15
CA VAL A 348 23.45 -2.99 5.00
C VAL A 348 23.11 -2.82 6.49
N LEU A 349 22.09 -2.03 6.82
CA LEU A 349 21.70 -1.78 8.21
C LEU A 349 20.86 -2.89 8.84
N SER A 350 20.16 -3.70 8.03
CA SER A 350 19.42 -4.85 8.55
C SER A 350 20.29 -6.04 8.91
N CYS A 351 21.53 -6.08 8.41
CA CYS A 351 22.55 -7.05 8.77
C CYS A 351 23.67 -6.37 9.61
N TYR A 352 24.67 -7.12 10.09
CA TYR A 352 25.87 -6.55 10.77
C TYR A 352 26.84 -5.83 9.81
N GLY A 353 26.31 -5.12 8.81
CA GLY A 353 27.10 -4.49 7.76
C GLY A 353 27.72 -3.14 8.17
N GLU A 354 28.95 -2.87 7.70
CA GLU A 354 29.58 -1.57 7.86
C GLU A 354 29.17 -0.57 6.77
N LEU A 355 28.82 0.64 7.18
CA LEU A 355 28.47 1.74 6.26
C LEU A 355 29.68 2.44 5.62
N SER A 356 30.89 1.88 5.72
CA SER A 356 32.13 2.52 5.23
C SER A 356 32.08 2.76 3.72
N ASP A 357 31.68 1.75 2.94
CA ASP A 357 31.54 1.88 1.49
C ASP A 357 30.33 2.76 1.10
N TYR A 358 29.21 2.66 1.82
CA TYR A 358 28.08 3.58 1.65
C TYR A 358 28.51 5.05 1.80
N LYS A 359 29.28 5.36 2.85
CA LYS A 359 29.78 6.72 3.14
C LYS A 359 30.67 7.26 2.02
N LYS A 360 31.50 6.42 1.40
CA LYS A 360 32.32 6.80 0.25
C LYS A 360 31.45 7.14 -0.96
N ILE A 361 30.51 6.24 -1.32
CA ILE A 361 29.67 6.41 -2.51
C ILE A 361 28.77 7.65 -2.37
N ILE A 362 28.13 7.86 -1.21
CA ILE A 362 27.27 9.04 -1.01
C ILE A 362 28.07 10.36 -1.03
N SER A 363 29.32 10.36 -0.57
CA SER A 363 30.20 11.53 -0.65
C SER A 363 30.48 11.91 -2.10
N SER A 364 30.82 10.94 -2.94
CA SER A 364 31.00 11.16 -4.38
C SER A 364 29.70 11.61 -5.05
N TYR A 365 28.58 10.97 -4.75
CA TYR A 365 27.26 11.36 -5.30
C TYR A 365 26.88 12.80 -4.98
N LYS A 366 27.12 13.26 -3.74
CA LYS A 366 26.86 14.66 -3.35
C LYS A 366 27.68 15.66 -4.16
N LYS A 367 28.88 15.31 -4.61
CA LYS A 367 29.68 16.18 -5.49
C LYS A 367 29.04 16.26 -6.87
N VAL A 368 28.57 15.14 -7.42
CA VAL A 368 27.90 15.09 -8.73
C VAL A 368 26.62 15.92 -8.74
N VAL A 369 25.75 15.76 -7.73
CA VAL A 369 24.48 16.51 -7.65
C VAL A 369 24.72 18.02 -7.57
N LYS A 370 25.73 18.46 -6.80
CA LYS A 370 26.10 19.89 -6.70
C LYS A 370 26.60 20.50 -8.01
N HIS A 371 27.03 19.70 -8.97
CA HIS A 371 27.47 20.18 -10.29
C HIS A 371 26.34 20.16 -11.34
N LEU A 372 25.16 19.63 -11.00
CA LEU A 372 23.97 19.57 -11.85
C LEU A 372 22.94 20.65 -11.50
N GLU A 373 23.03 21.24 -10.30
CA GLU A 373 22.35 22.48 -9.88
C GLU A 373 23.21 23.70 -10.26
#